data_AF-A0A1H6U3M5-F1
#
_entry.id   AF-A0A1H6U3M5-F1
#
_cell.length_a   1.000
_cell.length_b   1.000
_cell.length_c   1.000
_cell.angle_alpha   90.00
_cell.angle_beta   90.00
_cell.angle_gamma   90.00
#
_symmetry.space_group_name_H-M   'P 1'
#
loop_
_entity.id
_entity.type
_entity.pdbx_description
1 polymer ?
#
loop_
_entity_poly.entity_id
_entity_poly.type
_entity_poly.pdbx_seq_one_letter_code
_entity_poly.pdbx_strand_id
1 'polypeptide(L)' 'MYKEVLVTGADGFIGSHLVELLLAQGYQVKALAHYNSFNTWG' A
#
# COMPACT_ATOMS: atom_id res chain seq x y z
N MET A 1 19.06 4.72 -7.32
CA MET A 1 18.51 4.01 -6.14
C MET A 1 17.03 4.30 -6.08
N TYR A 2 16.17 3.31 -6.32
CA TYR A 2 14.75 3.43 -6.03
C TYR A 2 14.57 3.48 -4.51
N LYS A 3 13.80 4.43 -3.98
CA LYS A 3 13.51 4.47 -2.53
C LYS A 3 12.51 3.36 -2.24
N GLU A 4 12.83 2.51 -1.27
CA GLU A 4 11.88 1.54 -0.71
C GLU A 4 10.89 2.25 0.21
N VAL A 5 9.60 1.97 0.05
CA VAL A 5 8.52 2.57 0.83
C VAL A 5 7.70 1.45 1.49
N LEU A 6 7.58 1.48 2.81
CA LEU A 6 6.65 0.65 3.56
C LEU A 6 5.33 1.42 3.71
N VAL A 7 4.22 0.81 3.27
CA VAL A 7 2.86 1.36 3.45
C VAL A 7 2.09 0.44 4.38
N THR A 8 1.62 0.97 5.52
CA THR A 8 0.68 0.28 6.42
C THR A 8 -0.76 0.70 6.09
N GLY A 9 -1.72 -0.21 6.28
CA GLY A 9 -3.11 0.03 5.84
C GLY A 9 -3.24 0.10 4.32
N ALA A 10 -2.38 -0.63 3.60
CA ALA A 10 -2.22 -0.57 2.15
C ALA A 10 -3.45 -1.06 1.35
N ASP A 11 -4.40 -1.73 2.00
CA ASP A 11 -5.65 -2.23 1.43
C ASP A 11 -6.90 -1.41 1.87
N GLY A 12 -6.68 -0.34 2.64
CA GLY A 12 -7.71 0.63 2.98
C GLY A 12 -8.02 1.53 1.78
N PHE A 13 -9.18 2.20 1.78
CA PHE A 13 -9.64 3.02 0.66
C PHE A 13 -8.58 4.04 0.19
N ILE A 14 -7.92 4.75 1.11
CA ILE A 14 -6.86 5.71 0.75
C ILE A 14 -5.53 5.00 0.50
N GLY A 15 -5.21 3.98 1.30
CA GLY A 15 -3.94 3.27 1.23
C GLY A 15 -3.72 2.57 -0.11
N SER A 16 -4.76 1.99 -0.69
CA SER A 16 -4.67 1.31 -1.99
C SER A 16 -4.30 2.27 -3.12
N HIS A 17 -4.93 3.45 -3.15
CA HIS A 17 -4.64 4.49 -4.15
C HIS A 17 -3.25 5.10 -3.95
N LEU A 18 -2.79 5.22 -2.70
CA LEU A 18 -1.42 5.66 -2.41
C LEU A 18 -0.39 4.66 -2.94
N VAL A 19 -0.62 3.35 -2.75
CA VAL A 19 0.25 2.29 -3.29
C VAL A 19 0.30 2.37 -4.81
N GLU A 20 -0.85 2.51 -5.49
CA GLU A 20 -0.90 2.69 -6.95
C GLU A 20 -0.08 3.89 -7.42
N LEU A 21 -0.23 5.04 -6.74
CA LEU A 21 0.51 6.26 -7.07
C LEU A 21 2.03 6.10 -6.87
N LEU A 22 2.45 5.46 -5.79
CA LEU A 22 3.87 5.20 -5.52
C LEU A 22 4.47 4.24 -6.54
N LEU A 23 3.75 3.18 -6.93
CA LEU A 23 4.17 2.27 -7.98
C LEU A 23 4.28 3.00 -9.34
N ALA A 24 3.30 3.85 -9.68
CA ALA A 24 3.32 4.65 -10.91
C ALA A 24 4.51 5.64 -10.95
N GLN A 25 4.98 6.09 -9.80
CA GLN A 25 6.17 6.95 -9.67
C GLN A 25 7.49 6.15 -9.64
N GLY A 26 7.45 4.82 -9.74
CA GLY A 26 8.62 3.95 -9.80
C GLY A 26 9.23 3.59 -8.44
N TYR A 27 8.51 3.80 -7.34
CA TYR A 27 8.97 3.37 -6.03
C TYR A 27 8.85 1.84 -5.88
N GLN A 28 9.76 1.24 -5.11
CA GLN A 28 9.57 -0.12 -4.61
C GLN A 28 8.71 -0.05 -3.36
N VAL A 29 7.51 -0.64 -3.42
CA VAL A 29 6.55 -0.57 -2.33
C VAL A 29 6.44 -1.93 -1.65
N LYS A 30 6.55 -1.94 -0.32
CA LYS A 30 6.14 -3.05 0.53
C LYS A 30 4.82 -2.67 1.20
N ALA A 31 3.75 -3.34 0.82
CA ALA A 31 2.42 -3.12 1.36
C ALA A 31 2.18 -4.06 2.56
N LEU A 32 1.78 -3.50 3.70
CA LEU A 32 1.34 -4.24 4.87
C LEU A 32 -0.16 -4.02 5.08
N ALA A 33 -0.91 -5.12 5.01
CA ALA A 33 -2.35 -5.19 5.16
C ALA A 33 -2.68 -6.18 6.29
N HIS A 34 -3.15 -5.67 7.43
CA HIS A 34 -3.56 -6.50 8.58
C HIS A 34 -5.09 -6.66 8.65
N TYR A 35 -5.84 -5.76 8.02
CA TYR A 35 -7.29 -5.76 7.89
C TYR A 35 -7.65 -4.94 6.66
N ASN A 36 -8.58 -5.44 5.85
CA ASN A 36 -8.96 -4.75 4.62
C ASN A 36 -10.14 -3.81 4.78
N SER A 37 -10.40 -3.05 3.72
CA SER A 37 -11.55 -2.15 3.61
C SER A 37 -12.91 -2.82 3.78
N PHE A 38 -13.00 -4.15 3.72
CA PHE A 38 -14.19 -4.94 4.00
C PHE A 38 -14.28 -5.43 5.45
N ASN A 39 -13.36 -4.97 6.32
CA ASN A 39 -13.26 -5.38 7.72
C ASN A 39 -13.12 -6.91 7.89
N THR A 40 -12.45 -7.55 6.92
CA THR A 40 -12.13 -8.98 6.96
C THR A 40 -10.64 -9.17 7.21
N TRP A 41 -10.30 -10.35 7.72
CA TRP A 41 -8.93 -10.76 8.06
C TRP A 41 -8.32 -11.47 6.84
N GLY A 42 -7.05 -11.18 6.56
CA GLY A 42 -6.25 -11.77 5.47
C GLY A 42 -5.40 -12.94 5.96
#